data_AF-A0A7X5HXN6-F1
#
_entry.id   AF-A0A7X5HXN6-F1
#
_cell.length_a   1.000
_cell.length_b   1.000
_cell.length_c   1.000
_cell.angle_alpha   90.00
_cell.angle_beta   90.00
_cell.angle_gamma   90.00
#
_symmetry.space_group_name_H-M   'P 1'
#
loop_
_entity.id
_entity.type
_entity.pdbx_description
1 polymer ?
#
loop_
_entity_poly.entity_id
_entity_poly.type
_entity_poly.pdbx_seq_one_letter_code
_entity_poly.pdbx_strand_id
1 'polypeptide(L)'
;MAANAKTRKYLESESYQEIQQDLLDQLERNGTVGKYYTDLVRDYMDMWTTKCLLVDDIQQKGVTVLYNNGGGQRGRKKNDSIELRIKVNAQMLKLLTELGIKPSNMDGDVGEL
;
A
#
# COMPACT_ATOMS: atom_id res chain seq x y z
N MET A 1 4.13 20.31 3.08
CA MET A 1 5.49 19.99 2.59
C MET A 1 5.35 19.39 1.21
N ALA A 2 6.17 19.78 0.23
CA ALA A 2 6.12 19.19 -1.10
C ALA A 2 6.47 17.69 -1.00
N ALA A 3 5.63 16.83 -1.59
CA ALA A 3 5.93 15.41 -1.70
C ALA A 3 7.29 15.23 -2.39
N ASN A 4 8.13 14.31 -1.87
CA ASN A 4 9.41 14.00 -2.51
C ASN A 4 9.14 13.39 -3.91
N ALA A 5 10.14 13.43 -4.81
CA ALA A 5 9.95 13.02 -6.21
C ALA A 5 9.45 11.56 -6.35
N LYS A 6 9.86 10.63 -5.46
CA LYS A 6 9.35 9.25 -5.46
C LYS A 6 7.88 9.18 -5.05
N THR A 7 7.49 9.92 -4.00
CA THR A 7 6.09 10.01 -3.57
C THR A 7 5.22 10.55 -4.70
N ARG A 8 5.66 11.63 -5.36
CA ARG A 8 4.94 12.19 -6.52
C ARG A 8 4.79 11.18 -7.65
N LYS A 9 5.87 10.48 -8.01
CA LYS A 9 5.85 9.42 -9.02
C LYS A 9 4.74 8.39 -8.76
N TYR A 10 4.55 7.98 -7.50
CA TYR A 10 3.50 7.01 -7.16
C TYR A 10 2.10 7.63 -7.19
N LEU A 11 1.91 8.82 -6.65
CA LEU A 11 0.62 9.52 -6.66
C LEU A 11 0.12 9.82 -8.08
N GLU A 12 1.03 10.04 -9.02
CA GLU A 12 0.75 10.33 -10.44
C GLU A 12 0.77 9.07 -11.32
N SER A 13 1.01 7.88 -10.74
CA SER A 13 1.09 6.63 -11.52
C SER A 13 -0.29 6.13 -11.94
N GLU A 14 -0.38 5.52 -13.12
CA GLU A 14 -1.61 4.86 -13.62
C GLU A 14 -2.11 3.82 -12.61
N SER A 15 -1.22 2.97 -12.07
CA SER A 15 -1.61 1.96 -11.08
C SER A 15 -2.23 2.55 -9.81
N TYR A 16 -1.83 3.76 -9.39
CA TYR A 16 -2.49 4.42 -8.26
C TYR A 16 -3.93 4.79 -8.61
N GLN A 17 -4.13 5.37 -9.79
CA GLN A 17 -5.45 5.79 -10.27
C GLN A 17 -6.37 4.59 -10.51
N GLU A 18 -5.86 3.54 -11.15
CA GLU A 18 -6.59 2.29 -11.42
C GLU A 18 -7.03 1.62 -10.12
N ILE A 19 -6.11 1.41 -9.16
CA ILE A 19 -6.45 0.78 -7.89
C ILE A 19 -7.44 1.62 -7.09
N GLN A 20 -7.26 2.95 -7.07
CA GLN A 20 -8.21 3.83 -6.39
C GLN A 20 -9.61 3.72 -7.00
N GLN A 21 -9.70 3.77 -8.33
CA GLN A 21 -10.97 3.67 -9.04
C GLN A 21 -11.62 2.31 -8.83
N ASP A 22 -10.86 1.22 -8.93
CA ASP A 22 -11.35 -0.15 -8.70
C ASP A 22 -11.93 -0.33 -7.29
N LEU A 23 -11.31 0.26 -6.27
CA LEU A 23 -11.83 0.21 -4.91
C LEU A 23 -13.15 1.00 -4.77
N LEU A 24 -13.24 2.18 -5.39
CA LEU A 24 -14.48 2.97 -5.39
C LEU A 24 -15.61 2.26 -6.13
N ASP A 25 -15.33 1.67 -7.30
CA ASP A 25 -16.29 0.90 -8.09
C ASP A 25 -16.79 -0.31 -7.31
N GLN A 26 -15.93 -0.99 -6.55
CA GLN A 26 -16.33 -2.09 -5.68
C GLN A 26 -17.25 -1.63 -4.54
N LEU A 27 -17.01 -0.45 -3.96
CA LEU A 27 -17.92 0.11 -2.96
C LEU A 27 -19.30 0.40 -3.54
N GLU A 28 -19.35 0.97 -4.75
CA GLU A 28 -20.61 1.24 -5.44
C GLU A 28 -21.37 -0.06 -5.75
N ARG A 29 -20.68 -1.08 -6.28
CA ARG A 29 -21.27 -2.42 -6.53
C ARG A 29 -21.79 -3.09 -5.26
N ASN A 30 -21.14 -2.86 -4.13
CA ASN A 30 -21.57 -3.37 -2.81
C ASN A 30 -22.67 -2.52 -2.17
N GLY A 31 -23.16 -1.46 -2.82
CA GLY A 31 -24.13 -0.52 -2.25
C GLY A 31 -23.58 0.26 -1.05
N THR A 32 -22.26 0.30 -0.87
CA THR A 32 -21.58 0.99 0.23
C THR A 32 -21.34 2.44 -0.18
N VAL A 33 -22.13 3.35 0.39
CA VAL A 33 -22.13 4.77 0.02
C VAL A 33 -21.80 5.68 1.19
N GLY A 34 -21.24 6.84 0.89
CA GLY A 34 -21.01 7.90 1.87
C GLY A 34 -19.54 8.31 1.97
N LYS A 35 -19.34 9.57 2.35
CA LYS A 35 -18.02 10.21 2.41
C LYS A 35 -17.03 9.46 3.29
N TYR A 36 -17.50 8.83 4.37
CA TYR A 36 -16.66 8.03 5.26
C TYR A 36 -15.95 6.88 4.53
N TYR A 37 -16.68 6.11 3.70
CA TYR A 37 -16.08 4.99 2.97
C TYR A 37 -15.15 5.47 1.85
N THR A 38 -15.48 6.58 1.19
CA THR A 38 -14.55 7.23 0.26
C THR A 38 -13.27 7.68 0.95
N ASP A 39 -13.35 8.15 2.21
CA ASP A 39 -12.19 8.54 3.00
C ASP A 39 -11.31 7.33 3.37
N LEU A 40 -11.93 6.21 3.75
CA LEU A 40 -11.22 4.95 4.00
C LEU A 40 -10.49 4.41 2.75
N VAL A 41 -11.03 4.63 1.55
CA VAL A 41 -10.32 4.32 0.29
C VAL A 41 -9.11 5.24 0.12
N ARG A 42 -9.22 6.54 0.46
CA ARG A 42 -8.07 7.46 0.42
C ARG A 42 -7.00 7.04 1.41
N ASP A 43 -7.38 6.66 2.63
CA ASP A 43 -6.46 6.10 3.64
C ASP A 43 -5.73 4.87 3.11
N TYR A 44 -6.46 3.96 2.44
CA TYR A 44 -5.85 2.80 1.78
C TYR A 44 -4.80 3.21 0.74
N MET A 45 -5.10 4.22 -0.08
CA MET A 45 -4.19 4.69 -1.14
C MET A 45 -2.96 5.43 -0.60
N ASP A 46 -3.08 6.14 0.52
CA ASP A 46 -1.95 6.71 1.26
C ASP A 46 -1.04 5.60 1.80
N MET A 47 -1.64 4.52 2.33
CA MET A 47 -0.91 3.32 2.75
C MET A 47 -0.26 2.59 1.58
N TRP A 48 -0.92 2.51 0.42
CA TRP A 48 -0.37 1.92 -0.79
C TRP A 48 0.90 2.65 -1.24
N THR A 49 0.86 3.98 -1.27
CA THR A 49 2.03 4.81 -1.60
C THR A 49 3.17 4.58 -0.60
N THR A 50 2.85 4.54 0.70
CA THR A 50 3.82 4.24 1.76
C THR A 50 4.44 2.85 1.57
N LYS A 51 3.64 1.83 1.27
CA LYS A 51 4.11 0.47 0.98
C LYS A 51 5.08 0.46 -0.21
N CYS A 52 4.78 1.16 -1.30
CA CYS A 52 5.65 1.25 -2.47
C CYS A 52 7.01 1.90 -2.13
N LEU A 53 7.01 2.98 -1.34
CA LEU A 53 8.26 3.62 -0.87
C LEU A 53 9.10 2.70 0.02
N LEU A 54 8.48 1.90 0.88
CA LEU A 54 9.15 0.90 1.71
C LEU A 54 9.74 -0.23 0.86
N VAL A 55 9.04 -0.67 -0.19
CA VAL A 55 9.55 -1.64 -1.16
C VAL A 55 10.79 -1.09 -1.87
N ASP A 56 10.72 0.15 -2.37
CA ASP A 56 11.85 0.84 -3.00
C ASP A 56 13.08 0.88 -2.08
N ASP A 57 12.89 1.22 -0.81
CA ASP A 57 13.97 1.26 0.17
C ASP A 57 14.61 -0.12 0.38
N ILE A 58 13.79 -1.18 0.49
CA ILE A 58 14.27 -2.56 0.63
C ILE A 58 15.04 -3.00 -0.62
N GLN A 59 14.54 -2.71 -1.82
CA GLN A 59 15.21 -3.07 -3.08
C GLN A 59 16.53 -2.32 -3.23
N GLN A 60 16.59 -1.06 -2.80
CA GLN A 60 17.78 -0.24 -2.90
C GLN A 60 18.85 -0.60 -1.86
N LYS A 61 18.46 -0.86 -0.60
CA LYS A 61 19.40 -1.05 0.52
C LYS A 61 19.60 -2.51 0.91
N GLY A 62 18.75 -3.41 0.44
CA GLY A 62 18.72 -4.81 0.84
C GLY A 62 18.15 -5.03 2.24
N VAL A 63 18.22 -6.29 2.69
CA VAL A 63 17.61 -6.72 3.97
C VAL A 63 18.39 -6.29 5.21
N THR A 64 19.65 -5.87 5.03
CA THR A 64 20.56 -5.48 6.09
C THR A 64 21.28 -4.19 5.68
N VAL A 65 21.20 -3.17 6.53
CA VAL A 65 21.77 -1.84 6.29
C VAL A 65 22.95 -1.56 7.22
N LEU A 66 23.89 -0.75 6.77
CA LEU A 66 24.96 -0.24 7.61
C LEU A 66 24.42 0.89 8.49
N TYR A 67 24.83 0.92 9.75
CA TYR A 67 24.66 2.09 10.61
C TYR A 67 26.03 2.61 11.04
N ASN A 68 26.10 3.91 11.25
CA ASN A 68 27.28 4.59 11.77
C ASN A 68 26.79 5.74 12.66
N ASN A 69 26.89 5.54 13.98
CA ASN A 69 26.41 6.50 14.97
C ASN A 69 27.52 7.45 15.46
N GLY A 70 28.70 7.43 14.82
CA GLY A 70 29.88 8.17 15.27
C GLY A 70 30.62 7.48 16.42
N GLY A 71 31.78 8.02 16.81
CA GLY A 71 32.58 7.50 17.93
C GLY A 71 33.10 6.06 17.76
N GLY A 72 33.19 5.56 16.52
CA GLY A 72 33.60 4.18 16.21
C GLY A 72 32.47 3.15 16.25
N GLN A 73 31.25 3.54 16.63
CA GLN A 73 30.08 2.64 16.66
C GLN A 73 29.47 2.51 15.26
N ARG A 74 29.89 1.45 14.56
CA ARG A 74 29.40 1.08 13.24
C ARG A 74 29.15 -0.42 13.17
N GLY A 75 28.18 -0.82 12.35
CA GLY A 75 27.83 -2.21 12.19
C GLY A 75 26.74 -2.42 11.15
N ARG A 76 26.17 -3.62 11.15
CA ARG A 76 25.04 -4.00 10.30
C ARG A 76 23.80 -4.19 11.17
N LYS A 77 22.66 -3.67 10.73
CA LYS A 77 21.35 -3.91 11.33
C LYS A 77 20.34 -4.31 10.28
N LYS A 78 19.20 -4.88 10.69
CA LYS A 78 18.10 -5.16 9.78
C LYS A 78 17.60 -3.85 9.14
N ASN A 79 17.10 -3.94 7.91
CA ASN A 79 16.38 -2.83 7.31
C ASN A 79 15.01 -2.68 7.97
N ASP A 80 14.80 -1.58 8.69
CA ASP A 80 13.55 -1.28 9.43
C ASP A 80 12.33 -1.22 8.48
N SER A 81 12.55 -0.92 7.19
CA SER A 81 11.50 -0.89 6.16
C SER A 81 10.80 -2.24 5.99
N ILE A 82 11.46 -3.36 6.30
CA ILE A 82 10.86 -4.71 6.21
C ILE A 82 9.69 -4.84 7.19
N GLU A 83 9.94 -4.53 8.47
CA GLU A 83 8.91 -4.67 9.50
C GLU A 83 7.80 -3.63 9.31
N LEU A 84 8.16 -2.41 8.89
CA LEU A 84 7.17 -1.39 8.55
C LEU A 84 6.29 -1.82 7.38
N ARG A 85 6.85 -2.43 6.33
CA ARG A 85 6.07 -2.94 5.18
C ARG A 85 5.05 -3.98 5.63
N ILE A 86 5.44 -4.90 6.51
CA ILE A 86 4.53 -5.92 7.03
C ILE A 86 3.38 -5.28 7.83
N LYS A 87 3.70 -4.30 8.69
CA LYS A 87 2.70 -3.57 9.48
C LYS A 87 1.72 -2.77 8.60
N VAL A 88 2.23 -2.03 7.63
CA VAL A 88 1.40 -1.27 6.67
C VAL A 88 0.50 -2.24 5.90
N ASN A 89 1.06 -3.33 5.37
CA ASN A 89 0.28 -4.32 4.63
C ASN A 89 -0.82 -4.96 5.48
N ALA A 90 -0.55 -5.25 6.76
CA ALA A 90 -1.56 -5.78 7.68
C ALA A 90 -2.71 -4.80 7.93
N GLN A 91 -2.43 -3.49 8.02
CA GLN A 91 -3.48 -2.47 8.15
C GLN A 91 -4.27 -2.27 6.85
N MET A 92 -3.60 -2.36 5.69
CA MET A 92 -4.27 -2.34 4.38
C MET A 92 -5.29 -3.49 4.26
N LEU A 93 -4.94 -4.70 4.70
CA LEU A 93 -5.86 -5.85 4.68
C LEU A 93 -7.06 -5.65 5.62
N LYS A 94 -6.86 -5.00 6.77
CA LYS A 94 -7.96 -4.62 7.67
C LYS A 94 -8.89 -3.60 7.03
N LEU A 95 -8.36 -2.56 6.37
CA LEU A 95 -9.17 -1.59 5.64
C LEU A 95 -10.04 -2.26 4.56
N LEU A 96 -9.48 -3.19 3.77
CA LEU A 96 -10.27 -3.95 2.79
C LEU A 96 -11.41 -4.74 3.46
N THR A 97 -11.15 -5.31 4.63
CA THR A 97 -12.15 -6.04 5.42
C THR A 97 -13.29 -5.11 5.88
N GLU A 98 -12.95 -3.94 6.43
CA GLU A 98 -13.94 -2.93 6.88
C GLU A 98 -14.75 -2.33 5.72
N LEU A 99 -14.12 -2.21 4.54
CA LEU A 99 -14.77 -1.79 3.29
C LEU A 99 -15.66 -2.90 2.67
N GLY A 100 -15.66 -4.11 3.23
CA GLY A 100 -16.39 -5.25 2.66
C GLY A 100 -15.81 -5.75 1.34
N ILE A 101 -14.59 -5.33 0.98
CA ILE A 101 -13.90 -5.71 -0.24
C ILE A 101 -13.19 -7.04 -0.01
N LYS A 102 -13.64 -8.07 -0.73
CA LYS A 102 -13.09 -9.43 -0.65
C LYS A 102 -12.46 -9.80 -1.99
N PRO A 103 -11.45 -10.70 -1.98
CA PRO A 103 -11.00 -11.33 -3.23
C PRO A 103 -12.20 -11.99 -3.91
N SER A 104 -12.59 -11.49 -5.09
CA SER A 104 -13.59 -12.14 -5.92
C SER A 104 -12.91 -13.26 -6.71
N ASN A 105 -13.38 -14.50 -6.58
CA ASN A 105 -12.91 -15.64 -7.40
C ASN A 105 -13.43 -15.59 -8.86
N MET A 106 -13.86 -14.42 -9.35
CA MET A 106 -14.48 -14.29 -10.68
C MET A 106 -13.44 -14.14 -11.80
N ASP A 107 -12.57 -15.14 -11.91
CA ASP A 107 -11.73 -15.41 -13.09
C ASP A 107 -11.96 -16.83 -13.64
N GLY A 108 -13.12 -17.45 -13.37
CA GLY A 108 -13.33 -18.84 -13.79
C GLY A 108 -14.75 -19.42 -13.79
N ASP A 109 -15.83 -18.62 -13.73
CA ASP A 109 -17.17 -19.15 -13.96
C ASP A 109 -17.62 -18.81 -15.40
N VAL A 110 -16.96 -19.47 -16.36
CA VAL A 110 -17.56 -19.71 -17.68
C VAL A 110 -18.72 -20.66 -17.42
N GLY A 111 -19.89 -20.09 -17.19
CA GLY A 111 -21.11 -20.86 -17.02
C GLY A 111 -21.32 -21.78 -18.22
N GLU A 112 -21.31 -23.09 -17.97
CA GLU A 112 -21.87 -24.07 -18.88
C GLU A 112 -23.38 -23.79 -19.03
N LEU A 113 -23.77 -23.37 -20.24
CA LEU A 113 -25.07 -23.65 -20.84
C LEU A 113 -24.84 -24.15 -22.27
#